data_AF-A0A2A8HZL3-F1
#
_entry.id   AF-A0A2A8HZL3-F1
#
_cell.length_a   1.000
_cell.length_b   1.000
_cell.length_c   1.000
_cell.angle_alpha   90.00
_cell.angle_beta   90.00
_cell.angle_gamma   90.00
#
_symmetry.space_group_name_H-M   'P 1'
#
loop_
_entity.id
_entity.type
_entity.pdbx_description
1 polymer ?
#
loop_
_entity_poly.entity_id
_entity_poly.type
_entity_poly.pdbx_seq_one_letter_code
_entity_poly.pdbx_strand_id
1 'polypeptide(L)'
;MIPGKWRSSTKITDISIPGMPPQVANMVKGRMGQSYSVDTCITPEQASRPPSEALGARKGSDCKYEDFSFSGGKMHAVMVCNVKGQGTMRSIVDGTVSGGGYTMNTNTTINNGKTGTMRFKGTVTGQRIGDC
;
A
#
# COMPACT_ATOMS: atom_id res chain seq x y z
N MET A 1 -5.25 9.79 -11.70
CA MET A 1 -6.21 8.74 -12.09
C MET A 1 -7.39 9.41 -12.76
N ILE A 2 -8.10 8.73 -13.67
CA ILE A 2 -9.32 9.25 -14.28
C ILE A 2 -10.56 8.52 -13.73
N PRO A 3 -11.74 9.14 -13.77
CA PRO A 3 -12.97 8.50 -13.31
C PRO A 3 -13.31 7.23 -14.09
N GLY A 4 -14.01 6.30 -13.43
CA GLY A 4 -14.46 5.04 -14.00
C GLY A 4 -14.20 3.84 -13.10
N LYS A 5 -14.41 2.64 -13.65
CA LYS A 5 -14.19 1.37 -12.95
C LYS A 5 -12.73 0.98 -13.06
N TRP A 6 -12.12 0.70 -11.91
CA TRP A 6 -10.73 0.30 -11.78
C TRP A 6 -10.63 -1.10 -11.19
N ARG A 7 -9.73 -1.91 -11.73
CA ARG A 7 -9.32 -3.19 -11.14
C ARG A 7 -7.97 -2.99 -10.46
N SER A 8 -7.94 -3.15 -9.15
CA SER A 8 -6.73 -3.09 -8.35
C SER A 8 -6.30 -4.49 -7.97
N SER A 9 -5.06 -4.88 -8.27
CA SER A 9 -4.49 -6.17 -7.88
C SER A 9 -3.40 -5.96 -6.84
N THR A 10 -3.48 -6.69 -5.73
CA THR A 10 -2.46 -6.66 -4.69
C THR A 10 -1.75 -8.00 -4.61
N LYS A 11 -0.43 -7.96 -4.66
CA LYS A 11 0.44 -9.13 -4.52
C LYS A 11 1.44 -8.88 -3.41
N ILE A 12 1.47 -9.74 -2.40
CA ILE A 12 2.53 -9.72 -1.39
C ILE A 12 3.74 -10.46 -1.94
N THR A 13 4.88 -9.77 -1.99
CA THR A 13 6.13 -10.29 -2.58
C THR A 13 7.08 -10.80 -1.51
N ASP A 14 7.03 -10.23 -0.30
CA ASP A 14 7.83 -10.71 0.82
C ASP A 14 7.16 -10.44 2.17
N ILE A 15 7.40 -11.32 3.13
CA ILE A 15 6.96 -11.18 4.52
C ILE A 15 8.01 -11.78 5.44
N SER A 16 8.32 -11.05 6.51
CA SER A 16 9.25 -11.45 7.55
C SER A 16 8.63 -11.11 8.90
N ILE A 17 8.37 -12.13 9.71
CA ILE A 17 7.83 -11.99 11.07
C ILE A 17 8.82 -12.69 12.02
N PRO A 18 9.35 -11.99 13.04
CA PRO A 18 10.23 -12.61 14.02
C PRO A 18 9.55 -13.77 14.74
N GLY A 19 10.28 -14.86 14.95
CA GLY A 19 9.76 -16.07 15.61
C GLY A 19 8.86 -16.95 14.72
N MET A 20 8.56 -16.54 13.48
CA MET A 20 7.79 -17.37 12.56
C MET A 20 8.66 -18.48 11.94
N PRO A 21 8.28 -19.76 12.05
CA PRO A 21 8.99 -20.85 11.41
C PRO A 21 9.00 -20.68 9.87
N PRO A 22 10.09 -21.03 9.17
CA PRO A 22 10.18 -20.88 7.70
C PRO A 22 9.06 -21.58 6.93
N GLN A 23 8.59 -22.73 7.43
CA GLN A 23 7.48 -23.49 6.83
C GLN A 23 6.17 -22.70 6.87
N VAL A 24 5.89 -22.04 8.00
CA VAL A 24 4.72 -21.18 8.18
C VAL A 24 4.87 -19.91 7.34
N ALA A 25 6.07 -19.32 7.29
CA ALA A 25 6.36 -18.16 6.45
C ALA A 25 6.07 -18.45 4.97
N ASN A 26 6.50 -19.60 4.46
CA ASN A 26 6.26 -20.00 3.08
C ASN A 26 4.78 -20.32 2.82
N MET A 27 4.06 -20.90 3.79
CA MET A 27 2.61 -21.12 3.67
C MET A 27 1.84 -19.79 3.63
N VAL A 28 2.21 -18.84 4.48
CA VAL A 28 1.64 -17.49 4.51
C VAL A 28 1.96 -16.76 3.20
N LYS A 29 3.20 -16.81 2.71
CA LYS A 29 3.58 -16.29 1.38
C LYS A 29 2.79 -16.96 0.26
N GLY A 30 2.57 -18.27 0.30
CA GLY A 30 1.81 -19.00 -0.71
C GLY A 30 0.33 -18.59 -0.74
N ARG A 31 -0.30 -18.43 0.43
CA ARG A 31 -1.69 -17.96 0.53
C ARG A 31 -1.85 -16.48 0.20
N MET A 32 -0.95 -15.62 0.69
CA MET A 32 -1.02 -14.16 0.49
C MET A 32 -0.39 -13.67 -0.82
N GLY A 33 0.44 -14.50 -1.44
CA GLY A 33 1.04 -14.26 -2.75
C GLY A 33 0.10 -14.55 -3.91
N GLN A 34 -1.06 -15.18 -3.64
CA GLN A 34 -2.17 -15.18 -4.58
C GLN A 34 -2.65 -13.74 -4.73
N SER A 35 -2.41 -13.16 -5.90
CA SER A 35 -2.86 -11.81 -6.21
C SER A 35 -4.38 -11.76 -6.11
N TYR A 36 -4.90 -10.98 -5.16
CA TYR A 36 -6.33 -10.70 -5.10
C TYR A 36 -6.60 -9.41 -5.86
N SER A 37 -7.67 -9.42 -6.66
CA SER A 37 -8.10 -8.26 -7.43
C SER A 37 -9.44 -7.78 -6.92
N VAL A 38 -9.59 -6.46 -6.78
CA VAL A 38 -10.84 -5.82 -6.39
C VAL A 38 -11.19 -4.80 -7.45
N ASP A 39 -12.44 -4.83 -7.89
CA ASP A 39 -12.98 -3.81 -8.78
C ASP A 39 -13.61 -2.70 -7.94
N THR A 40 -13.21 -1.45 -8.17
CA THR A 40 -13.71 -0.28 -7.45
C THR A 40 -14.09 0.82 -8.43
N CYS A 41 -15.23 1.47 -8.16
CA CYS A 41 -15.65 2.65 -8.90
C CYS A 41 -15.01 3.91 -8.34
N ILE A 42 -14.27 4.64 -9.19
CA ILE A 42 -13.63 5.90 -8.87
C ILE A 42 -14.47 7.03 -9.46
N THR A 43 -15.07 7.82 -8.58
CA THR A 43 -15.85 9.02 -8.92
C THR A 43 -14.93 10.17 -9.36
N PRO A 44 -15.45 11.18 -10.07
CA PRO A 44 -14.72 12.41 -10.39
C PRO A 44 -14.11 13.08 -9.16
N GLU A 45 -14.87 13.18 -8.07
CA GLU A 45 -14.39 13.80 -6.83
C GLU A 45 -13.22 13.03 -6.24
N GLN A 46 -13.24 11.69 -6.32
CA GLN A 46 -12.12 10.86 -5.86
C GLN A 46 -10.90 10.94 -6.77
N ALA A 47 -11.11 11.01 -8.09
CA ALA A 47 -10.03 11.13 -9.08
C ALA A 47 -9.27 12.46 -8.95
N SER A 48 -9.96 13.51 -8.50
CA SER A 48 -9.39 14.83 -8.25
C SER A 48 -8.70 14.97 -6.89
N ARG A 49 -8.79 13.97 -5.99
CA ARG A 49 -8.13 14.05 -4.67
C ARG A 49 -6.61 13.96 -4.79
N PRO A 50 -5.86 14.70 -3.94
CA PRO A 50 -4.42 14.55 -3.86
C PRO A 50 -4.02 13.10 -3.52
N PRO A 51 -2.96 12.55 -4.12
CA PRO A 51 -2.47 11.21 -3.79
C PRO A 51 -2.15 11.02 -2.29
N SER A 52 -1.72 12.09 -1.61
CA SER A 52 -1.50 12.10 -0.16
C SER A 52 -2.76 11.82 0.67
N GLU A 53 -3.95 12.20 0.18
CA GLU A 53 -5.20 11.86 0.87
C GLU A 53 -5.64 10.41 0.59
N ALA A 54 -5.30 9.87 -0.59
CA ALA A 54 -5.63 8.52 -0.98
C ALA A 54 -4.80 7.46 -0.21
N LEU A 55 -3.54 7.78 0.12
CA LEU A 55 -2.59 6.83 0.73
C LEU A 55 -2.69 6.71 2.26
N GLY A 56 -3.61 7.41 2.91
CA GLY A 56 -3.98 7.07 4.28
C GLY A 56 -3.60 8.06 5.37
N ALA A 57 -3.25 9.31 5.06
CA ALA A 57 -3.42 10.38 6.05
C ALA A 57 -4.91 10.75 6.17
N ARG A 58 -5.71 9.83 6.70
CA ARG A 58 -7.07 10.16 7.13
C ARG A 58 -6.93 11.12 8.32
N LYS A 59 -7.74 12.19 8.35
CA LYS A 59 -7.88 13.03 9.56
C LYS A 59 -8.18 12.12 10.76
N GLY A 60 -7.30 12.09 11.75
CA GLY A 60 -7.46 11.30 12.99
C GLY A 60 -6.60 10.05 13.12
N SER A 61 -5.85 9.64 12.07
CA SER A 61 -4.78 8.65 12.23
C SER A 61 -3.48 9.34 12.66
N ASP A 62 -2.74 8.77 13.63
CA ASP A 62 -1.41 9.26 14.05
C ASP A 62 -0.32 8.88 13.04
N CYS A 63 -0.57 9.24 11.77
CA CYS A 63 0.28 9.01 10.61
C CYS A 63 0.91 10.33 10.17
N LYS A 64 2.24 10.36 10.12
CA LYS A 64 3.04 11.49 9.64
C LYS A 64 3.73 11.10 8.34
N TYR A 65 3.73 12.01 7.37
CA TYR A 65 4.59 11.89 6.21
C TYR A 65 5.99 12.37 6.60
N GLU A 66 7.00 11.51 6.44
CA GLU A 66 8.42 11.91 6.53
C GLU A 66 8.90 12.48 5.19
N ASP A 67 8.43 11.89 4.08
CA ASP A 67 8.79 12.30 2.74
C ASP A 67 7.59 12.06 1.80
N PHE A 68 7.43 12.95 0.82
CA PHE A 68 6.43 12.82 -0.24
C PHE A 68 6.90 13.59 -1.47
N SER A 69 7.01 12.89 -2.60
CA SER A 69 7.18 13.51 -3.90
C SER A 69 6.26 12.86 -4.93
N PHE A 70 5.65 13.70 -5.75
CA PHE A 70 4.85 13.26 -6.88
C PHE A 70 5.11 14.19 -8.06
N SER A 71 5.87 13.71 -9.05
CA SER A 71 6.24 14.50 -10.23
C SER A 71 6.38 13.62 -11.46
N GLY A 72 5.90 14.09 -12.61
CA GLY A 72 5.99 13.35 -13.88
C GLY A 72 5.36 11.95 -13.84
N GLY A 73 4.33 11.75 -12.99
CA GLY A 73 3.70 10.45 -12.80
C GLY A 73 4.52 9.47 -11.94
N LYS A 74 5.66 9.86 -11.38
CA LYS A 74 6.39 9.08 -10.37
C LYS A 74 5.97 9.53 -8.98
N MET A 75 5.81 8.57 -8.08
CA MET A 75 5.42 8.78 -6.70
C MET A 75 6.44 8.14 -5.77
N HIS A 76 6.86 8.89 -4.78
CA HIS A 76 7.58 8.38 -3.62
C HIS A 76 6.92 8.93 -2.36
N ALA A 77 6.65 8.08 -1.38
CA ALA A 77 6.10 8.50 -0.11
C ALA A 77 6.70 7.65 1.02
N VAL A 78 7.06 8.32 2.11
CA VAL A 78 7.46 7.70 3.36
C VAL A 78 6.48 8.14 4.44
N MET A 79 5.82 7.17 5.04
CA MET A 79 4.82 7.38 6.08
C MET A 79 5.24 6.67 7.35
N VAL A 80 5.09 7.33 8.48
CA VAL A 80 5.26 6.75 9.82
C VAL A 80 3.96 6.93 10.58
N CYS A 81 3.34 5.82 10.95
CA CYS A 81 2.10 5.76 11.70
C CYS A 81 2.34 5.14 13.08
N ASN A 82 1.87 5.80 14.14
CA ASN A 82 1.76 5.17 15.44
C ASN A 82 0.36 4.55 15.56
N VAL A 83 0.31 3.23 15.48
CA VAL A 83 -0.94 2.48 15.62
C VAL A 83 -1.09 2.08 17.09
N LYS A 84 -2.08 2.65 17.77
CA LYS A 84 -2.32 2.40 19.19
C LYS A 84 -2.45 0.89 19.44
N GLY A 85 -1.60 0.34 20.30
CA GLY A 85 -1.56 -1.09 20.64
C GLY A 85 -0.84 -2.00 19.64
N GLN A 86 -0.48 -1.51 18.45
CA GLN A 86 0.28 -2.27 17.43
C GLN A 86 1.68 -1.70 17.17
N GLY A 87 2.01 -0.55 17.75
CA GLY A 87 3.34 0.07 17.68
C GLY A 87 3.53 1.00 16.49
N THR A 88 4.79 1.25 16.14
CA THR A 88 5.16 2.17 15.07
C THR A 88 5.27 1.41 13.75
N MET A 89 4.43 1.80 12.80
CA MET A 89 4.45 1.36 11.42
C MET A 89 5.18 2.38 10.57
N ARG A 90 6.16 1.96 9.78
CA ARG A 90 6.82 2.77 8.75
C ARG A 90 6.57 2.14 7.39
N SER A 91 5.96 2.87 6.47
CA SER A 91 5.65 2.42 5.11
C SER A 91 6.36 3.30 4.10
N ILE A 92 7.11 2.68 3.20
CA ILE A 92 7.70 3.31 2.02
C ILE A 92 6.88 2.87 0.82
N VAL A 93 6.44 3.82 0.02
CA VAL A 93 5.66 3.59 -1.19
C VAL A 93 6.36 4.24 -2.37
N ASP A 94 6.71 3.42 -3.36
CA ASP A 94 7.35 3.84 -4.59
C ASP A 94 6.51 3.40 -5.77
N GLY A 95 6.21 4.27 -6.71
CA GLY A 95 5.39 3.86 -7.82
C GLY A 95 5.28 4.83 -8.98
N THR A 96 4.52 4.40 -9.96
CA THR A 96 4.18 5.18 -11.14
C THR A 96 2.68 5.20 -11.33
N VAL A 97 2.17 6.37 -11.70
CA VAL A 97 0.78 6.64 -12.03
C VAL A 97 0.73 7.22 -13.43
N SER A 98 -0.11 6.63 -14.25
CA SER A 98 -0.49 7.11 -15.57
C SER A 98 -2.01 7.32 -15.63
N GLY A 99 -2.52 7.87 -16.74
CA GLY A 99 -3.96 8.08 -16.91
C GLY A 99 -4.80 6.80 -16.81
N GLY A 100 -4.28 5.68 -17.34
CA GLY A 100 -5.00 4.40 -17.41
C GLY A 100 -4.54 3.32 -16.44
N GLY A 101 -3.47 3.55 -15.67
CA GLY A 101 -2.91 2.53 -14.80
C GLY A 101 -1.93 3.07 -13.76
N TYR A 102 -1.72 2.31 -12.70
CA TYR A 102 -0.69 2.59 -11.70
C TYR A 102 -0.01 1.30 -11.22
N THR A 103 1.24 1.43 -10.78
CA THR A 103 2.00 0.38 -10.09
C THR A 103 2.66 0.98 -8.87
N MET A 104 2.43 0.37 -7.72
CA MET A 104 2.93 0.80 -6.41
C MET A 104 3.66 -0.35 -5.76
N ASN A 105 4.92 -0.15 -5.40
CA ASN A 105 5.68 -1.03 -4.54
C ASN A 105 5.63 -0.48 -3.13
N THR A 106 5.37 -1.36 -2.19
CA THR A 106 5.24 -1.03 -0.78
C THR A 106 6.29 -1.81 0.01
N ASN A 107 6.94 -1.13 0.94
CA ASN A 107 7.84 -1.73 1.91
C ASN A 107 7.46 -1.20 3.28
N THR A 108 6.76 -2.03 4.03
CA THR A 108 6.18 -1.68 5.33
C THR A 108 6.89 -2.44 6.42
N THR A 109 7.28 -1.72 7.46
CA THR A 109 7.90 -2.23 8.67
C THR A 109 7.00 -1.90 9.85
N ILE A 110 6.69 -2.88 10.69
CA ILE A 110 5.87 -2.69 11.89
C ILE A 110 6.69 -3.13 13.10
N ASN A 111 6.93 -2.21 14.02
CA ASN A 111 7.63 -2.49 15.27
C ASN A 111 6.69 -2.25 16.45
N ASN A 112 6.36 -3.32 17.17
CA ASN A 112 5.48 -3.26 18.35
C ASN A 112 6.22 -3.44 19.68
N GLY A 113 7.56 -3.50 19.67
CA GLY A 113 8.41 -3.66 20.85
C GLY A 113 8.31 -5.02 21.56
N LYS A 114 7.28 -5.84 21.29
CA LYS A 114 7.00 -7.10 22.01
C LYS A 114 7.29 -8.35 21.17
N THR A 115 6.89 -8.37 19.90
CA THR A 115 7.11 -9.50 18.98
C THR A 115 8.21 -9.20 17.95
N GLY A 116 8.96 -8.12 18.15
CA GLY A 116 10.01 -7.67 17.23
C GLY A 116 9.48 -6.97 15.97
N THR A 117 10.40 -6.69 15.05
CA THR A 117 10.12 -5.92 13.83
C THR A 117 9.63 -6.82 12.70
N MET A 118 8.36 -6.68 12.33
CA MET A 118 7.77 -7.32 11.16
C MET A 118 8.05 -6.49 9.90
N ARG A 119 8.27 -7.16 8.77
CA ARG A 119 8.46 -6.52 7.46
C ARG A 119 7.55 -7.16 6.42
N PHE A 120 6.98 -6.31 5.57
CA PHE A 120 6.07 -6.68 4.51
C PHE A 120 6.46 -5.93 3.25
N LYS A 121 6.62 -6.65 2.14
CA LYS A 121 6.75 -6.07 0.82
C LYS A 121 5.61 -6.54 -0.05
N GLY A 122 5.07 -5.63 -0.84
CA GLY A 122 4.01 -5.95 -1.78
C GLY A 122 4.00 -5.01 -2.96
N THR A 123 3.38 -5.47 -4.03
CA THR A 123 3.12 -4.67 -5.22
C THR A 123 1.62 -4.57 -5.41
N VAL A 124 1.12 -3.34 -5.57
CA VAL A 124 -0.26 -3.03 -5.91
C VAL A 124 -0.26 -2.46 -7.31
N THR A 125 -0.99 -3.09 -8.23
CA THR A 125 -1.25 -2.54 -9.55
C THR A 125 -2.70 -2.11 -9.63
N GLY A 126 -3.00 -1.15 -10.49
CA GLY A 126 -4.36 -0.81 -10.83
C GLY A 126 -4.48 -0.45 -12.30
N GLN A 127 -5.57 -0.85 -12.91
CA GLN A 127 -5.89 -0.54 -14.30
C GLN A 127 -7.35 -0.12 -14.41
N ARG A 128 -7.60 0.90 -15.22
CA ARG A 128 -8.97 1.27 -15.58
C ARG A 128 -9.53 0.21 -16.52
N ILE A 129 -10.68 -0.36 -16.16
CA ILE A 129 -11.36 -1.41 -16.92
C ILE A 129 -12.64 -0.94 -17.60
N GLY A 130 -13.03 0.33 -17.43
CA GLY A 130 -14.17 0.91 -18.11
C GLY A 130 -14.80 2.06 -17.33
N ASP A 131 -16.01 2.42 -17.74
CA ASP A 131 -16.86 3.33 -16.98
C ASP A 131 -17.46 2.59 -15.77
N CYS A 132 -17.92 3.39 -14.81
CA CYS A 132 -18.89 2.97 -13.81
C CYS A 132 -20.28 3.17 -14.41
#